data_AF-A0A949X964-F1
#
_entry.id   AF-A0A949X964-F1
#
_cell.length_a   1.000
_cell.length_b   1.000
_cell.length_c   1.000
_cell.angle_alpha   90.00
_cell.angle_beta   90.00
_cell.angle_gamma   90.00
#
_symmetry.space_group_name_H-M   'P 1'
#
loop_
_entity.id
_entity.type
_entity.pdbx_description
1 polymer ?
#
loop_
_entity_poly.entity_id
_entity_poly.type
_entity_poly.pdbx_seq_one_letter_code
_entity_poly.pdbx_strand_id
1 'polypeptide(L)'
;MSETARLADQIRRAFEGEAWHGDSLLELLADVDAKQAVAHPIKNAHSIWELVLHIAAWDDAVRRRTAGKAVKLSDKENFPSVSDTSDAAWRKALEHSKQTHNDLVKAVAEFPDSRLHEQVPGK
;
A
#
# COMPACT_ATOMS: atom_id res chain seq x y z
N MET A 1 -15.71 -6.00 -19.27
CA MET A 1 -14.80 -5.87 -18.11
C MET A 1 -15.67 -5.78 -16.88
N SER A 2 -15.42 -6.58 -15.83
CA SER A 2 -16.15 -6.45 -14.57
C SER A 2 -15.80 -5.12 -13.90
N GLU A 3 -16.65 -4.64 -13.00
CA GLU A 3 -16.34 -3.43 -12.24
C GLU A 3 -15.10 -3.65 -11.36
N THR A 4 -14.94 -4.84 -10.79
CA THR A 4 -13.76 -5.20 -10.01
C THR A 4 -12.46 -5.20 -10.82
N ALA A 5 -12.51 -5.59 -12.11
CA ALA A 5 -11.35 -5.50 -13.00
C ALA A 5 -10.99 -4.03 -13.29
N ARG A 6 -11.98 -3.16 -13.47
CA ARG A 6 -11.75 -1.71 -13.64
C ARG A 6 -11.12 -1.10 -12.38
N LEU A 7 -11.63 -1.46 -11.20
CA LEU A 7 -11.10 -1.01 -9.90
C LEU A 7 -9.67 -1.51 -9.67
N ALA A 8 -9.38 -2.77 -9.96
CA ALA A 8 -8.04 -3.34 -9.85
C ALA A 8 -7.03 -2.61 -10.74
N ASP A 9 -7.42 -2.26 -11.98
CA ASP A 9 -6.57 -1.47 -12.88
C ASP A 9 -6.29 -0.05 -12.33
N GLN A 10 -7.29 0.62 -11.76
CA GLN A 10 -7.10 1.93 -11.15
C GLN A 10 -6.18 1.88 -9.92
N ILE A 11 -6.33 0.85 -9.08
CA ILE A 11 -5.46 0.62 -7.92
C ILE A 11 -4.02 0.39 -8.38
N ARG A 12 -3.82 -0.50 -9.38
CA ARG A 12 -2.51 -0.77 -9.98
C ARG A 12 -1.87 0.49 -10.53
N ARG A 13 -2.61 1.31 -11.29
CA ARG A 13 -2.08 2.55 -11.88
C ARG A 13 -1.61 3.55 -10.84
N ALA A 14 -2.39 3.73 -9.76
CA ALA A 14 -2.03 4.62 -8.66
C ALA A 14 -0.68 4.26 -8.01
N PHE A 15 -0.28 2.99 -8.08
CA PHE A 15 0.98 2.51 -7.49
C PHE A 15 2.11 2.41 -8.51
N GLU A 16 1.87 1.82 -9.68
CA GLU A 16 2.93 1.41 -10.62
C GLU A 16 3.16 2.37 -11.79
N GLY A 17 2.21 3.24 -12.11
CA GLY A 17 2.34 4.21 -13.22
C GLY A 17 1.03 4.46 -13.97
N GLU A 18 1.03 5.53 -14.78
CA GLU A 18 -0.15 5.96 -15.56
C GLU A 18 -1.37 6.29 -14.68
N ALA A 19 -1.14 6.80 -13.47
CA ALA A 19 -2.21 7.30 -12.61
C ALA A 19 -2.82 8.57 -13.22
N TRP A 20 -4.14 8.73 -13.08
CA TRP A 20 -4.84 9.90 -13.64
C TRP A 20 -4.54 11.20 -12.87
N HIS A 21 -4.11 11.09 -11.61
CA HIS A 21 -3.95 12.21 -10.68
C HIS A 21 -2.50 12.75 -10.61
N GLY A 22 -1.63 12.34 -11.54
CA GLY A 22 -0.20 12.67 -11.55
C GLY A 22 0.67 11.43 -11.32
N ASP A 23 1.87 11.63 -10.80
CA ASP A 23 2.83 10.55 -10.56
C ASP A 23 2.25 9.49 -9.61
N SER A 24 2.45 8.23 -9.98
CA SER A 24 2.18 7.07 -9.15
C SER A 24 3.18 6.94 -8.01
N LEU A 25 2.90 6.06 -7.05
CA LEU A 25 3.80 5.87 -5.91
C LEU A 25 5.23 5.46 -6.32
N LEU A 26 5.38 4.51 -7.26
CA LEU A 26 6.71 4.07 -7.70
C LEU A 26 7.44 5.15 -8.50
N GLU A 27 6.73 5.99 -9.25
CA GLU A 27 7.32 7.15 -9.94
C GLU A 27 7.83 8.18 -8.91
N LEU A 28 7.05 8.48 -7.86
CA LEU A 28 7.45 9.39 -6.78
C LEU A 28 8.67 8.90 -5.99
N LEU A 29 8.85 7.58 -5.87
CA LEU A 29 9.92 6.97 -5.08
C LEU A 29 11.18 6.64 -5.88
N ALA A 30 11.16 6.80 -7.21
CA ALA A 30 12.23 6.33 -8.11
C ALA A 30 13.62 6.88 -7.74
N ASP A 31 13.68 8.15 -7.34
CA ASP A 31 14.93 8.86 -7.02
C ASP A 31 15.13 9.07 -5.50
N VAL A 32 14.38 8.37 -4.65
CA VAL A 32 14.46 8.51 -3.19
C VAL A 32 15.44 7.48 -2.62
N ASP A 33 16.56 7.95 -2.07
CA ASP A 33 17.51 7.12 -1.34
C ASP A 33 17.09 6.86 0.12
N ALA A 34 17.75 5.92 0.80
CA ALA A 34 17.39 5.56 2.18
C ALA A 34 17.53 6.72 3.18
N LYS A 35 18.49 7.63 2.93
CA LYS A 35 18.75 8.79 3.79
C LYS A 35 17.63 9.82 3.68
N GLN A 36 17.14 10.06 2.47
CA GLN A 36 15.95 10.86 2.22
C GLN A 36 14.70 10.17 2.78
N ALA A 37 14.59 8.86 2.58
CA ALA A 37 13.42 8.08 3.00
C ALA A 37 13.19 8.13 4.51
N VAL A 38 14.25 8.09 5.32
CA VAL A 38 14.18 8.12 6.78
C VAL A 38 14.11 9.54 7.36
N ALA A 39 14.30 10.59 6.56
CA ALA A 39 14.35 11.95 7.07
C ALA A 39 12.98 12.43 7.60
N HIS A 40 13.01 13.23 8.68
CA HIS A 40 11.85 13.91 9.25
C HIS A 40 12.02 15.44 9.17
N PRO A 41 12.00 16.03 7.96
CA PRO A 41 12.19 17.48 7.80
C PRO A 41 11.02 18.30 8.39
N ILE A 42 9.83 17.68 8.48
CA ILE A 42 8.63 18.28 9.07
C ILE A 42 8.44 17.67 10.46
N LYS A 43 8.39 18.54 11.47
CA LYS A 43 8.21 18.12 12.86
C LYS A 43 6.88 17.39 13.05
N ASN A 44 6.92 16.25 13.74
CA ASN A 44 5.77 15.38 14.05
C ASN A 44 5.07 14.74 12.83
N ALA A 45 5.64 14.85 11.62
CA ALA A 45 5.16 14.11 10.45
C ALA A 45 5.85 12.75 10.38
N HIS A 46 5.23 11.80 9.66
CA HIS A 46 5.88 10.54 9.32
C HIS A 46 6.94 10.74 8.23
N SER A 47 8.00 9.93 8.24
CA SER A 47 8.98 9.88 7.15
C SER A 47 8.39 9.20 5.91
N ILE A 48 9.06 9.36 4.77
CA ILE A 48 8.65 8.67 3.53
C ILE A 48 8.68 7.15 3.73
N TRP A 49 9.69 6.63 4.43
CA TRP A 49 9.80 5.20 4.72
C TRP A 49 8.62 4.70 5.56
N GLU A 50 8.26 5.42 6.63
CA GLU A 50 7.11 5.10 7.47
C GLU A 50 5.79 5.11 6.66
N LEU A 51 5.64 6.05 5.73
CA LEU A 51 4.47 6.13 4.85
C LEU A 51 4.40 4.97 3.85
N VAL A 52 5.53 4.52 3.29
CA VAL A 52 5.56 3.32 2.42
C VAL A 52 5.14 2.07 3.18
N LEU A 53 5.64 1.90 4.41
CA LEU A 53 5.24 0.77 5.26
C LEU A 53 3.76 0.85 5.67
N HIS A 54 3.26 2.05 5.94
CA HIS A 54 1.85 2.30 6.22
C HIS A 54 0.94 1.92 5.04
N ILE A 55 1.31 2.29 3.81
CA ILE A 55 0.59 1.91 2.59
C ILE A 55 0.54 0.38 2.47
N ALA A 56 1.68 -0.30 2.61
CA ALA A 56 1.74 -1.76 2.55
C ALA A 56 0.86 -2.42 3.63
N ALA A 57 0.86 -1.89 4.85
CA ALA A 57 0.03 -2.42 5.94
C ALA A 57 -1.47 -2.30 5.62
N TRP A 58 -1.92 -1.19 5.02
CA TRP A 58 -3.31 -1.01 4.64
C TRP A 58 -3.71 -1.80 3.39
N ASP A 59 -2.82 -1.98 2.43
CA ASP A 59 -3.06 -2.84 1.28
C ASP A 59 -3.31 -4.30 1.74
N ASP A 60 -2.50 -4.83 2.66
CA ASP A 60 -2.76 -6.16 3.24
C ASP A 60 -4.06 -6.19 4.05
N ALA A 61 -4.35 -5.15 4.84
CA ALA A 61 -5.59 -5.09 5.62
C ALA A 61 -6.83 -5.12 4.73
N VAL A 62 -6.84 -4.37 3.61
CA VAL A 62 -7.93 -4.39 2.63
C VAL A 62 -8.02 -5.75 1.96
N ARG A 63 -6.90 -6.31 1.49
CA ARG A 63 -6.85 -7.65 0.90
C ARG A 63 -7.41 -8.73 1.82
N ARG A 64 -7.12 -8.66 3.12
CA ARG A 64 -7.66 -9.60 4.11
C ARG A 64 -9.16 -9.40 4.35
N ARG A 65 -9.66 -8.17 4.27
CA ARG A 65 -11.10 -7.87 4.39
C ARG A 65 -11.89 -8.37 3.19
N THR A 66 -11.36 -8.27 1.96
CA THR A 66 -12.00 -8.88 0.79
C THR A 66 -12.08 -10.41 0.90
N ALA A 67 -11.12 -11.03 1.60
CA ALA A 67 -11.13 -12.44 1.99
C ALA A 67 -12.03 -12.78 3.21
N GLY A 68 -12.87 -11.84 3.67
CA GLY A 68 -13.84 -12.09 4.74
C GLY A 68 -13.28 -12.01 6.17
N LYS A 69 -12.06 -11.48 6.37
CA LYS A 69 -11.47 -11.34 7.70
C LYS A 69 -11.75 -9.95 8.29
N ALA A 70 -12.21 -9.90 9.54
CA ALA A 70 -12.22 -8.66 10.31
C ALA A 70 -10.77 -8.29 10.67
N VAL A 71 -10.32 -7.10 10.24
CA VAL A 71 -8.96 -6.61 10.47
C VAL A 71 -9.00 -5.23 11.11
N LYS A 72 -8.29 -5.07 12.22
CA LYS A 72 -8.01 -3.80 12.89
C LYS A 72 -6.51 -3.80 13.21
N LEU A 73 -5.76 -2.92 12.56
CA LEU A 73 -4.34 -2.72 12.83
C LEU A 73 -4.18 -1.97 14.16
N SER A 74 -3.26 -2.43 15.00
CA SER A 74 -2.71 -1.64 16.10
C SER A 74 -1.81 -0.51 15.57
N ASP A 75 -1.47 0.47 16.40
CA ASP A 75 -0.59 1.57 15.98
C ASP A 75 0.77 1.07 15.45
N LYS A 76 1.31 0.00 16.05
CA LYS A 76 2.57 -0.63 15.64
C LYS A 76 2.47 -1.38 14.31
N GLU A 77 1.29 -1.90 13.96
CA GLU A 77 1.06 -2.53 12.66
C GLU A 77 0.73 -1.49 11.60
N ASN A 78 0.06 -0.40 11.98
CA ASN A 78 -0.29 0.73 11.11
C ASN A 78 0.93 1.55 10.69
N PHE A 79 1.90 1.70 11.61
CA PHE A 79 3.21 2.31 11.36
C PHE A 79 4.31 1.43 11.97
N PRO A 80 4.80 0.41 11.22
CA PRO A 80 5.89 -0.43 11.66
C PRO A 80 7.17 0.39 11.90
N SER A 81 7.92 0.05 12.94
CA SER A 81 9.16 0.73 13.29
C SER A 81 10.27 0.50 12.27
N VAL A 82 10.93 1.57 11.84
CA VAL A 82 12.15 1.49 11.01
C VAL A 82 13.38 1.44 11.93
N SER A 83 13.99 0.27 12.09
CA SER A 83 15.21 0.08 12.91
C SER A 83 16.50 -0.05 12.09
N ASP A 84 16.41 -0.61 10.88
CA ASP A 84 17.50 -0.71 9.91
C ASP A 84 17.25 0.34 8.81
N THR A 85 18.18 1.29 8.70
CA THR A 85 18.10 2.45 7.78
C THR A 85 19.06 2.33 6.61
N SER A 86 19.58 1.12 6.35
CA SER A 86 20.44 0.85 5.21
C SER A 86 19.69 0.89 3.87
N ASP A 87 20.41 1.15 2.77
CA ASP A 87 19.86 1.06 1.41
C ASP A 87 19.26 -0.32 1.11
N ALA A 88 19.84 -1.38 1.69
CA ALA A 88 19.33 -2.73 1.54
C ALA A 88 17.96 -2.90 2.22
N ALA A 89 17.81 -2.38 3.43
CA ALA A 89 16.52 -2.37 4.12
C ALA A 89 15.48 -1.51 3.40
N TRP A 90 15.89 -0.39 2.81
CA TRP A 90 14.99 0.47 2.03
C TRP A 90 14.46 -0.24 0.79
N ARG A 91 15.35 -0.85 -0.01
CA ARG A 91 14.95 -1.66 -1.17
C ARG A 91 14.01 -2.81 -0.78
N LYS A 92 14.26 -3.43 0.38
CA LYS A 92 13.38 -4.50 0.91
C LYS A 92 11.99 -3.96 1.29
N ALA A 93 11.90 -2.75 1.83
CA ALA A 93 10.62 -2.12 2.14
C ALA A 93 9.84 -1.79 0.86
N LEU A 94 10.50 -1.27 -0.18
CA LEU A 94 9.90 -1.03 -1.50
C LEU A 94 9.39 -2.33 -2.14
N GLU A 95 10.21 -3.39 -2.14
CA GLU A 95 9.81 -4.70 -2.70
C GLU A 95 8.63 -5.31 -1.92
N HIS A 96 8.65 -5.20 -0.58
CA HIS A 96 7.54 -5.65 0.24
C HIS A 96 6.25 -4.90 -0.11
N SER A 97 6.32 -3.57 -0.20
CA SER A 97 5.16 -2.74 -0.58
C SER A 97 4.62 -3.12 -1.94
N LYS A 98 5.50 -3.31 -2.94
CA LYS A 98 5.12 -3.74 -4.29
C LYS A 98 4.45 -5.12 -4.30
N GLN A 99 5.01 -6.10 -3.59
CA GLN A 99 4.41 -7.43 -3.50
C GLN A 99 3.02 -7.38 -2.84
N THR A 100 2.89 -6.66 -1.73
CA THR A 100 1.60 -6.54 -1.02
C THR A 100 0.56 -5.81 -1.87
N HIS A 101 0.96 -4.79 -2.62
CA HIS A 101 0.09 -4.10 -3.56
C HIS A 101 -0.38 -5.02 -4.68
N ASN A 102 0.51 -5.81 -5.26
CA ASN A 102 0.16 -6.78 -6.30
C ASN A 102 -0.82 -7.86 -5.80
N ASP A 103 -0.64 -8.31 -4.56
CA ASP A 103 -1.57 -9.24 -3.93
C ASP A 103 -2.96 -8.61 -3.73
N LEU A 104 -3.02 -7.32 -3.39
CA LEU A 104 -4.29 -6.58 -3.33
C LEU A 104 -4.93 -6.43 -4.71
N VAL A 105 -4.19 -5.99 -5.73
CA VAL A 105 -4.70 -5.84 -7.11
C VAL A 105 -5.31 -7.14 -7.60
N LYS A 106 -4.61 -8.27 -7.39
CA LYS A 106 -5.12 -9.60 -7.72
C LYS A 106 -6.41 -9.92 -6.97
N ALA A 107 -6.42 -9.72 -5.65
CA ALA A 107 -7.60 -10.00 -4.82
C ALA A 107 -8.82 -9.14 -5.22
N VAL A 108 -8.60 -7.89 -5.64
CA VAL A 108 -9.67 -7.01 -6.14
C VAL A 108 -10.16 -7.52 -7.50
N ALA A 109 -9.26 -7.85 -8.44
CA ALA A 109 -9.65 -8.34 -9.77
C ALA A 109 -10.48 -9.63 -9.72
N GLU A 110 -10.23 -10.49 -8.74
CA GLU A 110 -10.93 -11.76 -8.51
C GLU A 110 -12.19 -11.60 -7.63
N PHE A 111 -12.45 -10.40 -7.07
CA PHE A 111 -13.59 -10.17 -6.18
C PHE A 111 -14.93 -10.20 -6.95
N PRO A 112 -16.03 -10.74 -6.38
CA PRO A 112 -17.32 -10.75 -7.06
C PRO A 112 -17.98 -9.36 -7.08
N ASP A 113 -18.32 -8.86 -8.26
CA ASP A 113 -19.01 -7.56 -8.45
C ASP A 113 -20.29 -7.44 -7.59
N SER A 114 -21.05 -8.53 -7.44
CA SER A 114 -22.30 -8.55 -6.67
C SER A 114 -22.14 -8.22 -5.19
N ARG A 115 -20.91 -8.29 -4.66
CA ARG A 115 -20.59 -8.06 -3.25
C ARG A 115 -19.99 -6.68 -2.98
N LEU A 116 -19.80 -5.84 -3.99
CA LEU A 116 -19.17 -4.51 -3.85
C LEU A 116 -19.92 -3.58 -2.88
N HIS A 117 -21.23 -3.79 -2.71
CA HIS A 117 -22.07 -3.00 -1.80
C HIS A 117 -22.22 -3.64 -0.41
N GLU A 118 -21.62 -4.80 -0.17
CA GLU A 118 -21.62 -5.42 1.15
C GLU A 118 -20.70 -4.68 2.12
N GLN A 119 -21.08 -4.68 3.38
CA GLN A 119 -20.24 -4.16 4.46
C GLN A 119 -19.08 -5.12 4.72
N VAL A 120 -17.87 -4.58 4.81
CA VAL A 120 -16.68 -5.38 5.14
C VAL A 120 -16.79 -5.90 6.59
N PRO A 121 -16.23 -7.09 6.90
CA PRO A 121 -16.30 -7.65 8.24
C PRO A 121 -15.70 -6.73 9.33
N GLY A 122 -16.39 -6.61 10.46
CA GLY A 122 -15.95 -5.82 11.61
C GLY A 122 -16.17 -4.31 11.48
N LYS A 123 -17.03 -3.88 10.55
CA LYS A 123 -17.51 -2.51 10.41
C LYS A 123 -19.01 -2.45 10.53
#